data_AF-A0A928IBP4-F1
#
_entry.id   AF-A0A928IBP4-F1
#
_cell.length_a   1.000
_cell.length_b   1.000
_cell.length_c   1.000
_cell.angle_alpha   90.00
_cell.angle_beta   90.00
_cell.angle_gamma   90.00
#
_symmetry.space_group_name_H-M   'P 1'
#
loop_
_entity.id
_entity.type
_entity.pdbx_description
1 polymer ?
#
loop_
_entity_poly.entity_id
_entity_poly.type
_entity_poly.pdbx_seq_one_letter_code
_entity_poly.pdbx_strand_id
1 'polypeptide(L)'
;MKITFDQSRRIFSFDSPEMSYAITTTDDGRLVNLYWGGAISNVADYDFVRESLVAEPHPSFVMKTRPEYRSGEAFDYGLPCIRATQADGAQTLRMRYVSHSIEGDTLRITERDEFYPIEVELVYKTWGELPLIGRTAIIRNLGKEPIRLDSAKSACFHLPDCRKWRLTHYAGNNSSEYQLMRQNVTQSRIEIQTNRLTMSGAQAVPFFALDENGASTETSGEVYFGVLHWSGDFQITFDNQYGNFCNVVGGVSDFTAEIPLEPGESFETPMFTAGFSSRGFERMSEIFYDWQFDHILPRGDKKDKAHGIFPIISNSWYPYLFDVTEEKILSLIPKVKYVGAELLVIDDGWMPKRINSKAGLGDWFVDPDRFPRGLGVISDACHDAGLLFGLWVEPEMINPDSDLYRAHPDWVLSEPNRERTLFRNQCILDMSRDEITDWAISWLDELIISARLDYLKWDMNRPVSEIGLYYRDRATCVKYIKNVMRIWEHLNERFPDLLLENCAAGGGRADFGMVPMADRINRSDNADPVDVMKLHEGFTTLFVPKLAGGAGNVAPSPYRRSRCAPLD
;
A
#
# COMPACT_ATOMS: atom_id res chain seq x y z
N MET A 1 -11.80 18.47 1.58
CA MET A 1 -12.48 19.34 0.61
C MET A 1 -13.95 19.40 1.00
N LYS A 2 -14.70 20.45 0.65
CA LYS A 2 -16.14 20.48 0.91
C LYS A 2 -16.87 19.63 -0.14
N ILE A 3 -17.71 18.70 0.31
CA ILE A 3 -18.59 17.91 -0.55
C ILE A 3 -19.95 18.60 -0.65
N THR A 4 -20.44 18.83 -1.87
CA THR A 4 -21.79 19.38 -2.09
C THR A 4 -22.55 18.63 -3.18
N PHE A 5 -23.87 18.68 -3.13
CA PHE A 5 -24.76 18.16 -4.17
C PHE A 5 -25.75 19.24 -4.61
N ASP A 6 -25.65 19.68 -5.86
CA ASP A 6 -26.66 20.52 -6.51
C ASP A 6 -27.73 19.61 -7.11
N GLN A 7 -28.87 19.50 -6.41
CA GLN A 7 -29.99 18.67 -6.84
C GLN A 7 -30.59 19.10 -8.19
N SER A 8 -30.57 20.40 -8.51
CA SER A 8 -31.16 20.92 -9.76
C SER A 8 -30.33 20.52 -10.97
N ARG A 9 -29.00 20.51 -10.83
CA ARG A 9 -28.07 20.09 -11.88
C ARG A 9 -27.72 18.61 -11.82
N ARG A 10 -28.00 17.94 -10.70
CA ARG A 10 -27.54 16.59 -10.35
C ARG A 10 -26.00 16.50 -10.37
N ILE A 11 -25.33 17.52 -9.83
CA ILE A 11 -23.86 17.60 -9.78
C ILE A 11 -23.40 17.41 -8.34
N PHE A 12 -22.43 16.52 -8.16
CA PHE A 12 -21.64 16.43 -6.94
C PHE A 12 -20.32 17.17 -7.16
N SER A 13 -19.94 18.05 -6.23
CA SER A 13 -18.66 18.74 -6.26
C SER A 13 -17.87 18.49 -4.99
N PHE A 14 -16.55 18.44 -5.14
CA PHE A 14 -15.56 18.34 -4.08
C PHE A 14 -14.62 19.52 -4.27
N ASP A 15 -14.68 20.49 -3.38
CA ASP A 15 -13.99 21.78 -3.57
C ASP A 15 -13.05 22.10 -2.41
N SER A 16 -11.84 22.51 -2.75
CA SER A 16 -10.84 23.08 -1.84
C SER A 16 -10.31 24.39 -2.44
N PRO A 17 -9.53 25.18 -1.69
CA PRO A 17 -8.87 26.35 -2.26
C PRO A 17 -7.95 26.06 -3.45
N GLU A 18 -7.40 24.84 -3.57
CA GLU A 18 -6.41 24.48 -4.60
C GLU A 18 -6.97 23.56 -5.70
N MET A 19 -7.93 22.69 -5.40
CA MET A 19 -8.48 21.67 -6.30
C MET A 19 -10.00 21.61 -6.29
N SER A 20 -10.59 21.36 -7.46
CA SER A 20 -11.98 20.94 -7.62
C SER A 20 -12.06 19.57 -8.31
N TYR A 21 -13.03 18.77 -7.90
CA TYR A 21 -13.44 17.52 -8.56
C TYR A 21 -14.97 17.53 -8.69
N ALA A 22 -15.50 17.14 -9.84
CA ALA A 22 -16.94 17.13 -10.05
C ALA A 22 -17.42 15.97 -10.90
N ILE A 23 -18.57 15.42 -10.51
CA ILE A 23 -19.24 14.30 -11.17
C ILE A 23 -20.73 14.60 -11.30
N THR A 24 -21.39 14.01 -12.29
CA THR A 24 -22.83 14.17 -12.49
C THR A 24 -23.47 12.87 -12.93
N THR A 25 -24.78 12.78 -12.74
CA THR A 25 -25.58 11.70 -13.29
C THR A 25 -26.29 12.18 -14.56
N THR A 26 -26.13 11.44 -15.65
CA THR A 26 -26.82 11.68 -16.92
C THR A 26 -28.31 11.34 -16.83
N ASP A 27 -29.08 11.70 -17.87
CA ASP A 27 -30.52 11.44 -17.93
C ASP A 27 -30.84 9.94 -18.03
N ASP A 28 -29.95 9.16 -18.66
CA ASP A 28 -30.02 7.70 -18.68
C ASP A 28 -29.41 7.03 -17.44
N GLY A 29 -29.06 7.80 -16.41
CA GLY A 29 -28.68 7.28 -15.09
C GLY A 29 -27.22 6.86 -14.93
N ARG A 30 -26.33 7.16 -15.89
CA ARG A 30 -24.89 6.90 -15.77
C ARG A 30 -24.20 7.97 -14.93
N LEU A 31 -23.23 7.56 -14.14
CA LEU A 31 -22.36 8.50 -13.41
C LEU A 31 -21.13 8.83 -14.26
N VAL A 32 -20.89 10.12 -14.49
CA VAL A 32 -19.80 10.60 -15.35
C VAL A 32 -18.96 11.67 -14.67
N ASN A 33 -17.67 11.67 -14.98
CA ASN A 33 -16.72 12.66 -14.52
C ASN A 33 -16.83 13.94 -15.36
N LEU A 34 -17.00 15.07 -14.68
CA LEU A 34 -16.99 16.39 -15.31
C LEU A 34 -15.60 17.01 -15.23
N TYR A 35 -15.00 17.03 -14.05
CA TYR A 35 -13.79 17.82 -13.83
C TYR A 35 -12.87 17.22 -12.77
N TRP A 36 -11.57 17.40 -13.00
CA TRP A 36 -10.49 17.24 -12.04
C TRP A 36 -9.39 18.23 -12.39
N GLY A 37 -9.00 19.08 -11.44
CA GLY A 37 -7.95 20.08 -11.65
C GLY A 37 -8.02 21.23 -10.64
N GLY A 38 -7.48 22.38 -11.02
CA GLY A 38 -7.50 23.59 -10.19
C GLY A 38 -8.88 24.01 -9.71
N ALA A 39 -8.94 24.72 -8.58
CA ALA A 39 -10.20 25.14 -7.97
C ALA A 39 -11.11 25.93 -8.93
N ILE A 40 -12.38 25.56 -8.96
CA ILE A 40 -13.45 26.25 -9.69
C ILE A 40 -14.36 26.92 -8.65
N SER A 41 -14.67 28.20 -8.87
CA SER A 41 -15.45 28.99 -7.91
C SER A 41 -16.97 28.93 -8.14
N ASN A 42 -17.42 28.50 -9.32
CA ASN A 42 -18.83 28.53 -9.71
C ASN A 42 -19.29 27.18 -10.30
N VAL A 43 -20.30 26.57 -9.68
CA VAL A 43 -20.89 25.29 -10.13
C VAL A 43 -21.44 25.36 -11.56
N ALA A 44 -21.86 26.55 -12.04
CA ALA A 44 -22.33 26.72 -13.41
C ALA A 44 -21.23 26.54 -14.46
N ASP A 45 -19.96 26.64 -14.09
CA ASP A 45 -18.85 26.43 -15.02
C ASP A 45 -18.76 24.95 -15.46
N TYR A 46 -19.35 24.03 -14.69
CA TYR A 46 -19.46 22.62 -15.06
C TYR A 46 -20.47 22.35 -16.18
N ASP A 47 -21.43 23.24 -16.40
CA ASP A 47 -22.46 23.07 -17.43
C ASP A 47 -21.81 23.04 -18.83
N PHE A 48 -20.75 23.83 -19.05
CA PHE A 48 -19.97 23.81 -20.29
C PHE A 48 -19.30 22.44 -20.55
N VAL A 49 -18.76 21.81 -19.50
CA VAL A 49 -18.12 20.51 -19.65
C VAL A 49 -19.16 19.42 -19.90
N ARG A 50 -20.29 19.47 -19.20
CA ARG A 50 -21.41 18.55 -19.40
C ARG A 50 -21.91 18.57 -20.84
N GLU A 51 -22.08 19.76 -21.43
CA GLU A 51 -22.50 19.92 -22.83
C GLU A 51 -21.48 19.36 -23.84
N SER A 52 -20.21 19.26 -23.46
CA SER A 52 -19.13 18.74 -24.33
C SER A 52 -19.01 17.21 -24.31
N LEU A 53 -19.70 16.52 -23.40
CA LEU A 53 -19.70 15.05 -23.33
C LEU A 53 -20.53 14.47 -24.49
N VAL A 54 -19.85 13.82 -25.43
CA VAL A 54 -20.49 13.15 -26.56
C VAL A 54 -20.83 11.72 -26.14
N ALA A 55 -22.13 11.47 -25.93
CA ALA A 55 -22.68 10.16 -25.61
C ALA A 55 -23.14 9.36 -26.84
N GLU A 56 -23.08 9.96 -28.04
CA GLU A 56 -23.48 9.30 -29.28
C GLU A 56 -22.33 8.50 -29.91
N PRO A 57 -22.59 7.29 -30.44
CA PRO A 57 -21.59 6.50 -31.13
C PRO A 57 -21.01 7.28 -32.33
N HIS A 58 -19.74 7.70 -32.22
CA HIS A 58 -19.05 8.33 -33.34
C HIS A 58 -18.60 7.25 -34.35
N PRO A 59 -18.68 7.48 -35.68
CA PRO A 59 -18.19 6.53 -36.69
C PRO A 59 -16.71 6.12 -36.54
N SER A 60 -15.95 6.89 -35.77
CA SER A 60 -14.54 6.60 -35.44
C SER A 60 -14.37 5.74 -34.17
N PHE A 61 -15.46 5.25 -33.57
CA PHE A 61 -15.46 4.49 -32.32
C PHE A 61 -14.83 5.25 -31.13
N VAL A 62 -14.88 6.58 -31.18
CA VAL A 62 -14.42 7.47 -30.11
C VAL A 62 -15.66 7.97 -29.37
N MET A 63 -15.77 7.68 -28.08
CA MET A 63 -16.82 8.23 -27.22
C MET A 63 -16.22 9.04 -26.09
N LYS A 64 -16.82 10.20 -25.80
CA LYS A 64 -16.45 11.07 -24.68
C LYS A 64 -17.46 10.93 -23.54
N THR A 65 -17.68 9.71 -23.07
CA THR A 65 -18.66 9.44 -22.01
C THR A 65 -18.12 9.64 -20.60
N ARG A 66 -16.80 9.76 -20.43
CA ARG A 66 -16.08 9.87 -19.15
C ARG A 66 -16.74 9.13 -17.97
N PRO A 67 -17.03 7.82 -18.04
CA PRO A 67 -17.68 7.09 -16.96
C PRO A 67 -16.86 7.19 -15.69
N GLU A 68 -17.50 7.57 -14.59
CA GLU A 68 -16.83 7.78 -13.32
C GLU A 68 -16.28 6.45 -12.75
N TYR A 69 -17.03 5.37 -12.92
CA TYR A 69 -16.59 4.00 -12.65
C TYR A 69 -16.94 3.12 -13.85
N ARG A 70 -15.93 2.74 -14.63
CA ARG A 70 -16.14 2.13 -15.95
C ARG A 70 -16.54 0.65 -15.83
N SER A 71 -17.65 0.24 -16.44
CA SER A 71 -18.22 -1.11 -16.28
C SER A 71 -18.25 -1.95 -17.57
N GLY A 72 -17.64 -1.46 -18.65
CA GLY A 72 -17.62 -2.14 -19.95
C GLY A 72 -18.93 -2.02 -20.74
N GLU A 73 -19.58 -0.86 -20.66
CA GLU A 73 -20.81 -0.57 -21.42
C GLU A 73 -20.60 -0.61 -22.94
N ALA A 74 -21.71 -0.70 -23.68
CA ALA A 74 -21.67 -0.73 -25.15
C ALA A 74 -20.96 0.52 -25.72
N PHE A 75 -20.08 0.29 -26.70
CA PHE A 75 -19.24 1.29 -27.37
C PHE A 75 -18.21 2.00 -26.49
N ASP A 76 -18.10 1.61 -25.22
CA ASP A 76 -17.02 2.04 -24.35
C ASP A 76 -15.83 1.07 -24.47
N TYR A 77 -14.77 1.55 -25.10
CA TYR A 77 -13.53 0.79 -25.34
C TYR A 77 -12.43 1.09 -24.32
N GLY A 78 -12.70 1.93 -23.32
CA GLY A 78 -11.77 2.20 -22.23
C GLY A 78 -11.58 1.01 -21.31
N LEU A 79 -10.49 1.00 -20.57
CA LEU A 79 -10.22 -0.06 -19.59
C LEU A 79 -11.31 -0.06 -18.48
N PRO A 80 -12.10 -1.14 -18.31
CA PRO A 80 -13.12 -1.21 -17.27
C PRO A 80 -12.49 -1.26 -15.88
N CYS A 81 -13.15 -0.63 -14.91
CA CYS A 81 -12.84 -0.77 -13.49
C CYS A 81 -13.37 -2.08 -12.92
N ILE A 82 -14.52 -2.54 -13.41
CA ILE A 82 -15.16 -3.77 -12.97
C ILE A 82 -15.43 -4.68 -14.16
N ARG A 83 -15.12 -5.97 -13.98
CA ARG A 83 -15.56 -7.05 -14.85
C ARG A 83 -15.94 -8.23 -13.96
N ALA A 84 -17.19 -8.66 -14.04
CA ALA A 84 -17.73 -9.72 -13.19
C ALA A 84 -18.33 -10.82 -14.07
N THR A 85 -17.71 -12.01 -14.07
CA THR A 85 -18.24 -13.19 -14.74
C THR A 85 -19.44 -13.72 -13.95
N GLN A 86 -20.60 -13.64 -14.57
CA GLN A 86 -21.89 -14.14 -14.09
C GLN A 86 -22.03 -15.65 -14.33
N ALA A 87 -23.05 -16.27 -13.74
CA ALA A 87 -23.35 -17.71 -13.90
C ALA A 87 -23.62 -18.13 -15.36
N ASP A 88 -24.15 -17.23 -16.19
CA ASP A 88 -24.38 -17.46 -17.63
C ASP A 88 -23.16 -17.14 -18.51
N GLY A 89 -22.06 -16.70 -17.90
CA GLY A 89 -20.81 -16.33 -18.57
C GLY A 89 -20.74 -14.88 -19.06
N ALA A 90 -21.79 -14.07 -18.87
CA ALA A 90 -21.72 -12.64 -19.17
C ALA A 90 -20.73 -11.92 -18.26
N GLN A 91 -20.10 -10.85 -18.78
CA GLN A 91 -19.02 -10.13 -18.09
C GLN A 91 -19.20 -8.61 -18.01
N THR A 92 -20.02 -8.05 -18.90
CA THR A 92 -20.24 -6.60 -18.99
C THR A 92 -21.38 -6.17 -18.10
N LEU A 93 -21.24 -4.99 -17.51
CA LEU A 93 -22.24 -4.42 -16.62
C LEU A 93 -22.72 -3.05 -17.12
N ARG A 94 -23.98 -2.73 -16.87
CA ARG A 94 -24.63 -1.46 -17.15
C ARG A 94 -25.08 -0.83 -15.84
N MET A 95 -24.14 -0.14 -15.21
CA MET A 95 -24.34 0.45 -13.90
C MET A 95 -25.19 1.72 -14.00
N ARG A 96 -26.20 1.83 -13.15
CA ARG A 96 -27.07 2.99 -13.05
C ARG A 96 -27.09 3.50 -11.63
N TYR A 97 -26.99 4.81 -11.49
CA TYR A 97 -27.18 5.51 -10.23
C TYR A 97 -28.54 5.15 -9.59
N VAL A 98 -28.51 4.83 -8.29
CA VAL A 98 -29.68 4.51 -7.47
C VAL A 98 -29.89 5.57 -6.39
N SER A 99 -28.86 5.84 -5.60
CA SER A 99 -28.94 6.71 -4.42
C SER A 99 -27.58 7.26 -4.03
N HIS A 100 -27.57 8.25 -3.14
CA HIS A 100 -26.35 8.72 -2.48
C HIS A 100 -26.61 9.11 -1.02
N SER A 101 -25.54 9.19 -0.24
CA SER A 101 -25.51 9.87 1.06
C SER A 101 -24.23 10.69 1.20
N ILE A 102 -24.33 11.85 1.85
CA ILE A 102 -23.19 12.70 2.20
C ILE A 102 -23.15 12.80 3.72
N GLU A 103 -22.06 12.34 4.32
CA GLU A 103 -21.84 12.32 5.76
C GLU A 103 -20.46 12.92 6.05
N GLY A 104 -20.43 14.19 6.47
CA GLY A 104 -19.19 14.89 6.79
C GLY A 104 -18.24 14.96 5.60
N ASP A 105 -17.14 14.22 5.70
CA ASP A 105 -16.04 14.16 4.72
C ASP A 105 -16.18 13.05 3.67
N THR A 106 -17.32 12.34 3.69
CA THR A 106 -17.56 11.13 2.90
C THR A 106 -18.83 11.24 2.05
N LEU A 107 -18.73 10.90 0.75
CA LEU A 107 -19.86 10.68 -0.15
C LEU A 107 -19.94 9.21 -0.51
N ARG A 108 -21.13 8.63 -0.45
CA ARG A 108 -21.43 7.27 -0.93
C ARG A 108 -22.42 7.38 -2.07
N ILE A 109 -22.13 6.75 -3.20
CA ILE A 109 -23.05 6.63 -4.34
C ILE A 109 -23.28 5.15 -4.61
N THR A 110 -24.55 4.73 -4.65
CA THR A 110 -24.94 3.37 -4.99
C THR A 110 -25.31 3.31 -6.45
N GLU A 111 -24.70 2.39 -7.19
CA GLU A 111 -25.08 2.01 -8.54
C GLU A 111 -25.51 0.53 -8.59
N ARG A 112 -26.46 0.21 -9.47
CA ARG A 112 -26.87 -1.18 -9.74
C ARG A 112 -26.84 -1.48 -11.23
N ASP A 113 -26.53 -2.72 -11.54
CA ASP A 113 -26.67 -3.22 -12.91
C ASP A 113 -28.16 -3.33 -13.29
N GLU A 114 -28.49 -2.98 -14.54
CA GLU A 114 -29.87 -3.05 -15.05
C GLU A 114 -30.42 -4.48 -15.22
N PHE A 115 -29.55 -5.48 -15.39
CA PHE A 115 -29.90 -6.84 -15.81
C PHE A 115 -29.48 -7.91 -14.81
N TYR A 116 -28.40 -7.67 -14.08
CA TYR A 116 -27.82 -8.59 -13.11
C TYR A 116 -27.96 -8.04 -11.68
N PRO A 117 -28.09 -8.91 -10.67
CA PRO A 117 -28.21 -8.49 -9.28
C PRO A 117 -26.84 -8.12 -8.68
N ILE A 118 -26.15 -7.16 -9.29
CA ILE A 118 -24.89 -6.60 -8.82
C ILE A 118 -25.11 -5.16 -8.39
N GLU A 119 -24.57 -4.81 -7.22
CA GLU A 119 -24.52 -3.45 -6.71
C GLU A 119 -23.07 -3.03 -6.50
N VAL A 120 -22.75 -1.80 -6.87
CA VAL A 120 -21.46 -1.17 -6.58
C VAL A 120 -21.74 0.11 -5.80
N GLU A 121 -21.16 0.20 -4.61
CA GLU A 121 -21.15 1.43 -3.82
C GLU A 121 -19.80 2.12 -4.02
N LEU A 122 -19.80 3.30 -4.63
CA LEU A 122 -18.64 4.16 -4.80
C LEU A 122 -18.53 5.06 -3.57
N VAL A 123 -17.41 4.94 -2.86
CA VAL A 123 -17.13 5.71 -1.65
C VAL A 123 -16.04 6.73 -1.97
N TYR A 124 -16.33 7.99 -1.70
CA TYR A 124 -15.42 9.12 -1.85
C TYR A 124 -15.10 9.68 -0.48
N LYS A 125 -13.82 9.91 -0.20
CA LYS A 125 -13.35 10.52 1.05
C LYS A 125 -12.47 11.73 0.78
N THR A 126 -12.57 12.75 1.62
CA THR A 126 -11.71 13.93 1.57
C THR A 126 -11.13 14.26 2.94
N TRP A 127 -10.12 15.13 2.99
CA TRP A 127 -9.43 15.46 4.25
C TRP A 127 -9.27 16.98 4.39
N GLY A 128 -10.04 17.60 5.29
CA GLY A 128 -9.91 19.04 5.61
C GLY A 128 -10.02 19.95 4.37
N GLU A 129 -9.01 20.76 4.10
CA GLU A 129 -8.88 21.56 2.88
C GLU A 129 -7.84 21.00 1.91
N LEU A 130 -7.26 19.83 2.19
CA LEU A 130 -6.25 19.21 1.33
C LEU A 130 -6.85 18.93 -0.06
N PRO A 131 -6.10 19.20 -1.15
CA PRO A 131 -6.52 18.92 -2.52
C PRO A 131 -6.36 17.42 -2.85
N LEU A 132 -7.06 16.58 -2.09
CA LEU A 132 -7.04 15.13 -2.18
C LEU A 132 -8.46 14.54 -2.15
N ILE A 133 -8.68 13.54 -2.99
CA ILE A 133 -9.89 12.72 -3.00
C ILE A 133 -9.53 11.23 -3.02
N GLY A 134 -9.97 10.50 -2.00
CA GLY A 134 -9.85 9.04 -1.91
C GLY A 134 -11.08 8.37 -2.53
N ARG A 135 -10.89 7.30 -3.29
CA ARG A 135 -11.97 6.55 -3.93
C ARG A 135 -11.84 5.04 -3.67
N THR A 136 -12.95 4.43 -3.28
CA THR A 136 -13.09 2.99 -3.03
C THR A 136 -14.37 2.48 -3.68
N ALA A 137 -14.39 1.25 -4.18
CA ALA A 137 -15.59 0.57 -4.64
C ALA A 137 -15.90 -0.63 -3.73
N ILE A 138 -17.17 -0.77 -3.34
CA ILE A 138 -17.68 -1.94 -2.62
C ILE A 138 -18.66 -2.67 -3.53
N ILE A 139 -18.26 -3.83 -4.03
CA ILE A 139 -18.97 -4.63 -5.03
C ILE A 139 -19.72 -5.74 -4.30
N ARG A 140 -21.04 -5.86 -4.53
CA ARG A 140 -21.92 -6.81 -3.83
C ARG A 140 -22.65 -7.72 -4.79
N ASN A 141 -22.67 -9.01 -4.48
CA ASN A 141 -23.52 -9.98 -5.14
C ASN A 141 -24.89 -10.04 -4.44
N LEU A 142 -25.91 -9.42 -5.03
CA LEU A 142 -27.29 -9.47 -4.52
C LEU A 142 -28.08 -10.65 -5.11
N GLY A 143 -27.43 -11.50 -5.90
CA GLY A 143 -28.03 -12.62 -6.59
C GLY A 143 -28.21 -13.85 -5.71
N LYS A 144 -28.48 -14.98 -6.39
CA LYS A 144 -28.59 -16.31 -5.77
C LYS A 144 -27.53 -17.29 -6.24
N GLU A 145 -26.75 -16.89 -7.25
CA GLU A 145 -25.67 -17.68 -7.82
C GLU A 145 -24.35 -16.95 -7.53
N PRO A 146 -23.23 -17.68 -7.39
CA PRO A 146 -21.92 -17.07 -7.24
C PRO A 146 -21.51 -16.31 -8.51
N ILE A 147 -20.73 -15.25 -8.31
CA ILE A 147 -20.08 -14.49 -9.39
C ILE A 147 -18.57 -14.51 -9.16
N ARG A 148 -17.79 -14.24 -10.21
CA ARG A 148 -16.34 -14.03 -10.08
C ARG A 148 -15.95 -12.65 -10.57
N LEU A 149 -15.24 -11.89 -9.76
CA LEU A 149 -14.62 -10.64 -10.19
C LEU A 149 -13.31 -10.94 -10.91
N ASP A 150 -13.26 -10.61 -12.20
CA ASP A 150 -12.05 -10.72 -13.03
C ASP A 150 -11.30 -9.38 -13.12
N SER A 151 -11.92 -8.29 -12.66
CA SER A 151 -11.29 -6.99 -12.46
C SER A 151 -12.05 -6.24 -11.37
N ALA A 152 -11.30 -5.66 -10.43
CA ALA A 152 -11.82 -4.90 -9.30
C ALA A 152 -10.89 -3.70 -9.04
N LYS A 153 -10.90 -2.74 -9.97
CA LYS A 153 -10.18 -1.47 -9.83
C LYS A 153 -10.92 -0.58 -8.83
N SER A 154 -10.16 0.21 -8.10
CA SER A 154 -10.67 1.13 -7.09
C SER A 154 -11.31 2.36 -7.72
N ALA A 155 -10.70 2.91 -8.79
CA ALA A 155 -11.19 4.11 -9.45
C ALA A 155 -10.64 4.30 -10.88
N CYS A 156 -11.33 5.17 -11.64
CA CYS A 156 -10.87 5.76 -12.90
C CYS A 156 -10.89 7.29 -12.78
N PHE A 157 -9.73 7.93 -12.88
CA PHE A 157 -9.58 9.38 -12.91
C PHE A 157 -9.40 9.87 -14.36
N HIS A 158 -10.15 10.90 -14.76
CA HIS A 158 -10.10 11.47 -16.11
C HIS A 158 -9.25 12.73 -16.09
N LEU A 159 -8.19 12.77 -16.90
CA LEU A 159 -7.34 13.95 -17.03
C LEU A 159 -7.97 14.98 -17.98
N PRO A 160 -7.50 16.23 -17.97
CA PRO A 160 -7.90 17.20 -18.98
C PRO A 160 -7.66 16.69 -20.42
N ASP A 161 -8.69 16.82 -21.26
CA ASP A 161 -8.70 16.36 -22.64
C ASP A 161 -7.62 17.04 -23.51
N CYS A 162 -7.18 16.34 -24.56
CA CYS A 162 -6.33 16.89 -25.63
C CYS A 162 -4.94 17.35 -25.18
N ARG A 163 -4.53 17.07 -23.94
CA ARG A 163 -3.19 17.38 -23.41
C ARG A 163 -2.25 16.19 -23.52
N LYS A 164 -0.95 16.47 -23.65
CA LYS A 164 0.09 15.43 -23.64
C LYS A 164 0.73 15.38 -22.27
N TRP A 165 0.97 14.18 -21.76
CA TRP A 165 1.39 13.97 -20.39
C TRP A 165 2.78 13.35 -20.31
N ARG A 166 3.61 13.83 -19.38
CA ARG A 166 4.77 13.10 -18.87
C ARG A 166 4.37 12.40 -17.58
N LEU A 167 4.56 11.09 -17.53
CA LEU A 167 4.43 10.27 -16.34
C LEU A 167 5.74 10.28 -15.55
N THR A 168 5.65 10.63 -14.27
CA THR A 168 6.66 10.43 -13.24
C THR A 168 6.20 9.31 -12.31
N HIS A 169 7.06 8.33 -12.06
CA HIS A 169 6.82 7.28 -11.08
C HIS A 169 8.14 6.81 -10.46
N TYR A 170 8.04 5.96 -9.43
CA TYR A 170 9.20 5.37 -8.78
C TYR A 170 9.25 3.86 -9.01
N ALA A 171 10.46 3.36 -9.28
CA ALA A 171 10.73 1.95 -9.51
C ALA A 171 12.16 1.62 -9.04
N GLY A 172 12.57 0.37 -9.12
CA GLY A 172 13.87 -0.02 -8.59
C GLY A 172 14.06 -1.51 -8.45
N ASN A 173 14.83 -1.89 -7.43
CA ASN A 173 15.02 -3.27 -7.01
C ASN A 173 15.48 -3.28 -5.55
N ASN A 174 15.60 -4.46 -4.93
CA ASN A 174 16.23 -4.56 -3.60
C ASN A 174 17.61 -3.88 -3.63
N SER A 175 17.87 -3.03 -2.63
CA SER A 175 19.07 -2.19 -2.51
C SER A 175 19.19 -1.01 -3.49
N SER A 176 18.15 -0.75 -4.29
CA SER A 176 18.06 0.37 -5.23
C SER A 176 16.59 0.79 -5.41
N GLU A 177 15.88 0.94 -4.31
CA GLU A 177 14.47 1.35 -4.24
C GLU A 177 14.27 2.82 -4.67
N TYR A 178 13.04 3.23 -4.98
CA TYR A 178 12.68 4.64 -5.23
C TYR A 178 13.56 5.40 -6.25
N GLN A 179 13.96 4.74 -7.33
CA GLN A 179 14.62 5.44 -8.43
C GLN A 179 13.58 6.17 -9.28
N LEU A 180 13.82 7.45 -9.52
CA LEU A 180 12.95 8.31 -10.31
C LEU A 180 12.89 7.83 -11.77
N MET A 181 11.68 7.58 -12.26
CA MET A 181 11.40 7.24 -13.65
C MET A 181 10.52 8.32 -14.28
N ARG A 182 10.84 8.72 -15.51
CA ARG A 182 10.06 9.68 -16.29
C ARG A 182 9.90 9.23 -17.74
N GLN A 183 8.68 9.23 -18.25
CA GLN A 183 8.38 8.89 -19.65
C GLN A 183 7.14 9.63 -20.16
N ASN A 184 7.03 9.82 -21.47
CA ASN A 184 5.83 10.39 -22.07
C ASN A 184 4.73 9.34 -22.18
N VAL A 185 3.49 9.75 -21.93
CA VAL A 185 2.30 8.91 -22.19
C VAL A 185 1.94 9.03 -23.66
N THR A 186 2.21 7.97 -24.42
CA THR A 186 1.86 7.85 -25.84
C THR A 186 0.42 7.38 -26.02
N GLN A 187 -0.11 7.41 -27.25
CA GLN A 187 -1.43 6.84 -27.54
C GLN A 187 -1.35 5.30 -27.45
N SER A 188 -1.57 4.78 -26.24
CA SER A 188 -1.50 3.37 -25.86
C SER A 188 -1.86 3.27 -24.37
N ARG A 189 -1.76 2.06 -23.82
CA ARG A 189 -1.73 1.85 -22.39
C ARG A 189 -0.28 1.81 -21.90
N ILE A 190 -0.01 2.48 -20.79
CA ILE A 190 1.19 2.28 -19.98
C ILE A 190 0.73 1.72 -18.64
N GLU A 191 1.43 0.70 -18.12
CA GLU A 191 1.05 0.05 -16.87
C GLU A 191 2.21 0.11 -15.87
N ILE A 192 1.90 0.60 -14.67
CA ILE A 192 2.74 0.38 -13.48
C ILE A 192 2.09 -0.76 -12.72
N GLN A 193 2.77 -1.89 -12.63
CA GLN A 193 2.24 -3.10 -11.98
C GLN A 193 3.35 -3.94 -11.37
N THR A 194 2.93 -4.87 -10.53
CA THR A 194 3.78 -5.89 -9.91
C THR A 194 3.06 -7.23 -9.92
N ASN A 195 3.84 -8.31 -10.01
CA ASN A 195 3.38 -9.71 -9.99
C ASN A 195 4.21 -10.48 -8.94
N ARG A 196 4.32 -9.89 -7.75
CA ARG A 196 5.05 -10.44 -6.59
C ARG A 196 4.11 -11.07 -5.57
N LEU A 197 2.81 -11.04 -5.87
CA LEU A 197 1.68 -11.70 -5.23
C LEU A 197 1.39 -11.18 -3.82
N THR A 198 2.36 -11.26 -2.92
CA THR A 198 2.23 -10.92 -1.49
C THR A 198 3.02 -9.69 -1.06
N MET A 199 3.52 -8.91 -2.02
CA MET A 199 4.15 -7.61 -1.77
C MET A 199 3.94 -6.68 -2.97
N SER A 200 3.87 -5.38 -2.72
CA SER A 200 3.92 -4.34 -3.77
C SER A 200 5.26 -4.39 -4.52
N GLY A 201 6.36 -4.58 -3.78
CA GLY A 201 7.69 -4.79 -4.31
C GLY A 201 8.45 -3.50 -4.63
N ALA A 202 9.77 -3.54 -4.46
CA ALA A 202 10.66 -2.42 -4.81
C ALA A 202 10.70 -2.08 -6.31
N GLN A 203 10.19 -2.98 -7.17
CA GLN A 203 10.28 -2.82 -8.63
C GLN A 203 9.29 -1.80 -9.18
N ALA A 204 8.19 -1.53 -8.46
CA ALA A 204 7.21 -0.53 -8.84
C ALA A 204 6.50 -0.02 -7.59
N VAL A 205 6.50 1.29 -7.39
CA VAL A 205 5.75 1.93 -6.29
C VAL A 205 4.33 2.23 -6.77
N PRO A 206 3.28 1.98 -5.97
CA PRO A 206 1.88 2.27 -6.33
C PRO A 206 1.58 3.78 -6.27
N PHE A 207 2.29 4.54 -7.10
CA PHE A 207 2.27 6.00 -7.18
C PHE A 207 2.38 6.47 -8.64
N PHE A 208 1.78 7.62 -8.92
CA PHE A 208 2.02 8.35 -10.15
C PHE A 208 1.98 9.86 -9.94
N ALA A 209 2.68 10.58 -10.80
CA ALA A 209 2.49 12.00 -11.04
C ALA A 209 2.54 12.29 -12.54
N LEU A 210 1.69 13.21 -13.00
CA LEU A 210 1.52 13.56 -14.40
C LEU A 210 1.57 15.06 -14.55
N ASP A 211 2.39 15.53 -15.48
CA ASP A 211 2.50 16.93 -15.81
C ASP A 211 2.46 17.16 -17.33
N GLU A 212 1.88 18.28 -17.73
CA GLU A 212 1.65 18.57 -19.15
C GLU A 212 2.98 18.84 -19.86
N ASN A 213 3.25 18.08 -20.93
CA ASN A 213 4.47 18.15 -21.74
C ASN A 213 5.80 18.04 -20.97
N GLY A 214 5.78 17.64 -19.70
CA GLY A 214 6.97 17.65 -18.87
C GLY A 214 7.39 19.05 -18.39
N ALA A 215 6.49 20.03 -18.42
CA ALA A 215 6.76 21.43 -18.16
C ALA A 215 6.85 21.79 -16.66
N SER A 216 6.33 20.95 -15.76
CA SER A 216 6.33 21.25 -14.33
C SER A 216 7.72 21.05 -13.72
N THR A 217 8.04 21.89 -12.74
CA THR A 217 9.26 21.90 -11.94
C THR A 217 8.91 21.57 -10.48
N GLU A 218 9.88 21.61 -9.57
CA GLU A 218 9.60 21.47 -8.13
C GLU A 218 8.63 22.56 -7.65
N THR A 219 8.80 23.81 -8.08
CA THR A 219 8.10 24.97 -7.49
C THR A 219 7.06 25.63 -8.40
N SER A 220 6.79 25.06 -9.58
CA SER A 220 5.81 25.61 -10.51
C SER A 220 5.26 24.57 -11.48
N GLY A 221 4.02 24.80 -11.92
CA GLY A 221 3.32 23.98 -12.90
C GLY A 221 2.26 23.07 -12.28
N GLU A 222 1.35 22.59 -13.12
CA GLU A 222 0.29 21.66 -12.72
C GLU A 222 0.85 20.24 -12.60
N VAL A 223 0.51 19.56 -11.50
CA VAL A 223 0.85 18.15 -11.27
C VAL A 223 -0.40 17.43 -10.79
N TYR A 224 -0.83 16.42 -11.55
CA TYR A 224 -1.88 15.49 -11.18
C TYR A 224 -1.22 14.24 -10.61
N PHE A 225 -1.57 13.82 -9.41
CA PHE A 225 -0.85 12.73 -8.76
C PHE A 225 -1.80 11.81 -8.01
N GLY A 226 -1.31 10.64 -7.62
CA GLY A 226 -2.08 9.72 -6.81
C GLY A 226 -1.31 8.51 -6.33
N VAL A 227 -1.88 7.84 -5.33
CA VAL A 227 -1.32 6.67 -4.64
C VAL A 227 -2.41 5.64 -4.37
N LEU A 228 -2.07 4.36 -4.57
CA LEU A 228 -2.95 3.25 -4.19
C LEU A 228 -2.56 2.74 -2.81
N HIS A 229 -3.55 2.62 -1.92
CA HIS A 229 -3.38 2.14 -0.55
C HIS A 229 -3.42 0.61 -0.53
N TRP A 230 -2.41 -0.02 -1.12
CA TRP A 230 -2.34 -1.46 -1.27
C TRP A 230 -0.92 -1.98 -1.20
N SER A 231 -0.73 -3.05 -0.42
CA SER A 231 0.57 -3.65 -0.17
C SER A 231 0.78 -4.99 -0.89
N GLY A 232 -0.17 -5.38 -1.74
CA GLY A 232 -0.09 -6.57 -2.59
C GLY A 232 0.13 -6.23 -4.07
N ASP A 233 -0.18 -7.19 -4.94
CA ASP A 233 -0.18 -6.95 -6.38
C ASP A 233 -1.20 -5.88 -6.77
N PHE A 234 -0.70 -4.84 -7.44
CA PHE A 234 -1.47 -3.70 -7.92
C PHE A 234 -1.26 -3.50 -9.41
N GLN A 235 -2.16 -2.73 -10.00
CA GLN A 235 -2.02 -2.24 -11.36
C GLN A 235 -2.57 -0.81 -11.43
N ILE A 236 -1.78 0.12 -11.96
CA ILE A 236 -2.17 1.48 -12.34
C ILE A 236 -1.92 1.62 -13.84
N THR A 237 -2.98 1.82 -14.60
CA THR A 237 -2.95 1.91 -16.06
C THR A 237 -3.28 3.33 -16.51
N PHE A 238 -2.40 3.88 -17.34
CA PHE A 238 -2.61 5.13 -18.07
C PHE A 238 -3.16 4.78 -19.45
N ASP A 239 -4.48 4.82 -19.58
CA ASP A 239 -5.19 4.51 -20.82
C ASP A 239 -5.34 5.78 -21.65
N ASN A 240 -4.40 6.01 -22.57
CA ASN A 240 -4.39 7.20 -23.42
C ASN A 240 -4.90 6.87 -24.82
N GLN A 241 -6.10 7.35 -25.10
CA GLN A 241 -6.83 7.04 -26.32
C GLN A 241 -6.58 8.09 -27.41
N TYR A 242 -7.10 7.83 -28.61
CA TYR A 242 -7.02 8.78 -29.72
C TYR A 242 -7.55 10.16 -29.31
N GLY A 243 -6.84 11.23 -29.67
CA GLY A 243 -7.18 12.59 -29.25
C GLY A 243 -6.60 12.99 -27.88
N ASN A 244 -5.75 12.15 -27.27
CA ASN A 244 -5.21 12.32 -25.93
C ASN A 244 -6.28 12.42 -24.83
N PHE A 245 -7.29 11.53 -24.91
CA PHE A 245 -8.19 11.27 -23.79
C PHE A 245 -7.51 10.27 -22.87
N CYS A 246 -6.85 10.80 -21.84
CA CYS A 246 -6.03 10.02 -20.92
C CYS A 246 -6.76 9.80 -19.60
N ASN A 247 -6.85 8.53 -19.20
CA ASN A 247 -7.47 8.13 -17.94
C ASN A 247 -6.45 7.36 -17.10
N VAL A 248 -6.51 7.53 -15.78
CA VAL A 248 -5.73 6.75 -14.81
C VAL A 248 -6.67 5.78 -14.10
N VAL A 249 -6.50 4.49 -14.35
CA VAL A 249 -7.31 3.42 -13.76
C VAL A 249 -6.43 2.60 -12.82
N GLY A 250 -6.81 2.46 -11.56
CA GLY A 250 -5.96 1.82 -10.55
C GLY A 250 -6.70 0.99 -9.54
N GLY A 251 -6.08 -0.08 -9.06
CA GLY A 251 -6.60 -0.97 -8.00
C GLY A 251 -5.85 -2.30 -7.94
N VAL A 252 -6.54 -3.34 -7.49
CA VAL A 252 -5.99 -4.71 -7.48
C VAL A 252 -5.59 -5.12 -8.90
N SER A 253 -4.46 -5.83 -9.02
CA SER A 253 -3.99 -6.30 -10.34
C SER A 253 -4.98 -7.27 -10.97
N ASP A 254 -5.21 -7.14 -12.28
CA ASP A 254 -6.01 -8.14 -13.02
C ASP A 254 -5.30 -9.50 -13.08
N PHE A 255 -3.98 -9.53 -12.84
CA PHE A 255 -3.24 -10.77 -12.69
C PHE A 255 -3.68 -11.55 -11.47
N THR A 256 -4.11 -10.90 -10.38
CA THR A 256 -4.52 -11.57 -9.14
C THR A 256 -6.03 -11.52 -8.87
N ALA A 257 -6.77 -10.69 -9.61
CA ALA A 257 -8.22 -10.58 -9.52
C ALA A 257 -8.92 -11.80 -10.14
N GLU A 258 -9.12 -12.83 -9.32
CA GLU A 258 -10.01 -13.97 -9.59
C GLU A 258 -10.93 -14.19 -8.37
N ILE A 259 -11.59 -13.14 -7.91
CA ILE A 259 -12.23 -13.12 -6.58
C ILE A 259 -13.64 -13.71 -6.68
N PRO A 260 -13.93 -14.89 -6.08
CA PRO A 260 -15.29 -15.38 -5.98
C PRO A 260 -16.10 -14.53 -5.00
N LEU A 261 -17.38 -14.32 -5.32
CA LEU A 261 -18.36 -13.71 -4.42
C LEU A 261 -19.62 -14.58 -4.38
N GLU A 262 -19.83 -15.24 -3.25
CA GLU A 262 -21.05 -15.99 -2.98
C GLU A 262 -22.26 -15.05 -2.83
N PRO A 263 -23.49 -15.57 -2.94
CA PRO A 263 -24.70 -14.78 -2.70
C PRO A 263 -24.66 -14.03 -1.36
N GLY A 264 -24.81 -12.70 -1.40
CA GLY A 264 -24.76 -11.82 -0.24
C GLY A 264 -23.37 -11.35 0.18
N GLU A 265 -22.30 -11.86 -0.44
CA GLU A 265 -20.94 -11.42 -0.16
C GLU A 265 -20.58 -10.11 -0.86
N SER A 266 -19.54 -9.47 -0.36
CA SER A 266 -19.03 -8.21 -0.87
C SER A 266 -17.51 -8.18 -0.95
N PHE A 267 -16.99 -7.50 -1.96
CA PHE A 267 -15.58 -7.16 -2.06
C PHE A 267 -15.38 -5.64 -2.01
N GLU A 268 -14.66 -5.17 -0.99
CA GLU A 268 -14.13 -3.81 -0.94
C GLU A 268 -12.72 -3.76 -1.56
N THR A 269 -12.54 -2.85 -2.51
CA THR A 269 -11.24 -2.56 -3.14
C THR A 269 -10.35 -1.73 -2.20
N PRO A 270 -9.00 -1.74 -2.35
CA PRO A 270 -8.16 -0.75 -1.69
C PRO A 270 -8.56 0.68 -2.08
N MET A 271 -8.27 1.66 -1.22
CA MET A 271 -8.49 3.07 -1.57
C MET A 271 -7.49 3.52 -2.63
N PHE A 272 -7.95 4.28 -3.63
CA PHE A 272 -7.11 4.97 -4.60
C PHE A 272 -7.29 6.48 -4.43
N THR A 273 -6.24 7.16 -3.96
CA THR A 273 -6.29 8.59 -3.68
C THR A 273 -5.60 9.36 -4.79
N ALA A 274 -6.23 10.43 -5.26
CA ALA A 274 -5.66 11.34 -6.24
C ALA A 274 -5.75 12.79 -5.77
N GLY A 275 -4.83 13.61 -6.26
CA GLY A 275 -4.71 15.01 -5.89
C GLY A 275 -4.19 15.87 -7.04
N PHE A 276 -4.14 17.17 -6.75
CA PHE A 276 -3.69 18.18 -7.69
C PHE A 276 -2.81 19.22 -6.98
N SER A 277 -1.75 19.63 -7.66
CA SER A 277 -0.91 20.77 -7.29
C SER A 277 -0.82 21.73 -8.47
N SER A 278 -0.97 23.02 -8.23
CA SER A 278 -0.68 24.09 -9.20
C SER A 278 0.72 24.70 -9.01
N ARG A 279 1.49 24.20 -8.04
CA ARG A 279 2.78 24.74 -7.59
C ARG A 279 3.93 23.72 -7.72
N GLY A 280 3.82 22.77 -8.64
CA GLY A 280 4.88 21.79 -8.91
C GLY A 280 4.93 20.60 -7.94
N PHE A 281 6.02 19.83 -8.05
CA PHE A 281 6.27 18.58 -7.30
C PHE A 281 6.58 18.79 -5.81
N GLU A 282 7.11 19.95 -5.42
CA GLU A 282 7.35 20.32 -4.02
C GLU A 282 6.02 20.36 -3.26
N ARG A 283 5.04 21.09 -3.80
CA ARG A 283 3.70 21.16 -3.21
C ARG A 283 3.00 19.80 -3.19
N MET A 284 3.20 18.95 -4.21
CA MET A 284 2.70 17.56 -4.15
C MET A 284 3.26 16.82 -2.92
N SER A 285 4.57 16.94 -2.66
CA SER A 285 5.21 16.30 -1.51
C SER A 285 4.72 16.89 -0.18
N GLU A 286 4.56 18.22 -0.10
CA GLU A 286 3.95 18.90 1.06
C GLU A 286 2.53 18.38 1.34
N ILE A 287 1.69 18.24 0.31
CA ILE A 287 0.33 17.71 0.45
C ILE A 287 0.37 16.28 1.01
N PHE A 288 1.28 15.42 0.53
CA PHE A 288 1.46 14.10 1.10
C PHE A 288 1.90 14.14 2.56
N TYR A 289 2.75 15.09 2.94
CA TYR A 289 3.23 15.22 4.31
C TYR A 289 2.14 15.69 5.26
N ASP A 290 1.44 16.78 4.91
CA ASP A 290 0.31 17.31 5.68
C ASP A 290 -0.74 16.22 5.87
N TRP A 291 -1.07 15.49 4.78
CA TRP A 291 -2.01 14.39 4.84
C TRP A 291 -1.55 13.24 5.75
N GLN A 292 -0.30 12.82 5.64
CA GLN A 292 0.25 11.76 6.48
C GLN A 292 0.23 12.14 7.95
N PHE A 293 0.76 13.31 8.29
CA PHE A 293 0.83 13.78 9.67
C PHE A 293 -0.55 13.99 10.28
N ASP A 294 -1.49 14.59 9.55
CA ASP A 294 -2.76 15.00 10.14
C ASP A 294 -3.82 13.89 10.10
N HIS A 295 -3.73 12.96 9.14
CA HIS A 295 -4.84 12.05 8.84
C HIS A 295 -4.51 10.57 8.68
N ILE A 296 -3.27 10.17 8.41
CA ILE A 296 -2.97 8.76 8.08
C ILE A 296 -2.15 8.07 9.16
N LEU A 297 -1.08 8.71 9.64
CA LEU A 297 -0.10 8.03 10.51
C LEU A 297 -0.74 7.50 11.81
N PRO A 298 -0.26 6.36 12.32
CA PRO A 298 -0.73 5.80 13.58
C PRO A 298 -0.69 6.80 14.73
N ARG A 299 -1.69 6.71 15.62
CA ARG A 299 -1.76 7.47 16.87
C ARG A 299 -1.50 6.52 18.04
N GLY A 300 -0.93 7.05 19.12
CA GLY A 300 -0.77 6.32 20.38
C GLY A 300 -1.65 6.93 21.47
N ASP A 301 -2.00 6.12 22.46
CA ASP A 301 -2.86 6.53 23.58
C ASP A 301 -2.14 7.49 24.52
N LYS A 302 -0.85 7.23 24.79
CA LYS A 302 -0.05 8.04 25.71
C LYS A 302 0.78 9.10 24.99
N LYS A 303 1.16 8.82 23.73
CA LYS A 303 1.99 9.70 22.91
C LYS A 303 1.39 9.78 21.52
N ASP A 304 1.30 10.99 20.99
CA ASP A 304 0.99 11.19 19.59
C ASP A 304 2.17 10.71 18.74
N LYS A 305 2.11 9.43 18.35
CA LYS A 305 3.17 8.78 17.57
C LYS A 305 3.38 9.45 16.22
N ALA A 306 2.39 10.10 15.62
CA ALA A 306 2.56 10.75 14.32
C ALA A 306 3.46 11.99 14.41
N HIS A 307 3.24 12.88 15.38
CA HIS A 307 4.04 14.12 15.53
C HIS A 307 5.19 14.01 16.55
N GLY A 308 5.30 12.91 17.29
CA GLY A 308 6.40 12.68 18.23
C GLY A 308 7.76 12.55 17.54
N ILE A 309 8.85 12.81 18.28
CA ILE A 309 10.20 12.55 17.78
C ILE A 309 10.46 11.04 17.84
N PHE A 310 10.93 10.45 16.73
CA PHE A 310 11.24 9.02 16.68
C PHE A 310 12.59 8.76 17.40
N PRO A 311 12.69 7.73 18.26
CA PRO A 311 13.93 7.47 19.01
C PRO A 311 15.11 7.14 18.10
N ILE A 312 16.31 7.55 18.49
CA ILE A 312 17.55 7.13 17.82
C ILE A 312 17.78 5.64 18.10
N ILE A 313 17.80 4.83 17.03
CA ILE A 313 17.86 3.37 17.12
C ILE A 313 19.30 2.85 17.00
N SER A 314 19.67 1.94 17.90
CA SER A 314 20.76 1.00 17.70
C SER A 314 20.20 -0.39 17.41
N ASN A 315 20.57 -0.98 16.27
CA ASN A 315 20.10 -2.30 15.85
C ASN A 315 21.28 -3.28 15.82
N SER A 316 21.06 -4.50 16.33
CA SER A 316 22.11 -5.50 16.51
C SER A 316 22.55 -6.23 15.24
N TRP A 317 21.88 -6.04 14.09
CA TRP A 317 22.14 -6.80 12.87
C TRP A 317 23.57 -6.65 12.35
N TYR A 318 24.06 -5.44 12.10
CA TYR A 318 25.43 -5.29 11.60
C TYR A 318 26.53 -5.54 12.64
N PRO A 319 26.35 -5.24 13.94
CA PRO A 319 27.30 -5.63 14.97
C PRO A 319 27.48 -7.14 15.13
N TYR A 320 26.41 -7.93 15.01
CA TYR A 320 26.45 -9.35 15.38
C TYR A 320 25.94 -10.33 14.31
N LEU A 321 25.21 -9.87 13.30
CA LEU A 321 24.42 -10.71 12.41
C LEU A 321 23.60 -11.69 13.26
N PHE A 322 23.74 -12.99 13.00
CA PHE A 322 23.09 -14.04 13.76
C PHE A 322 23.71 -14.33 15.13
N ASP A 323 24.84 -13.73 15.52
CA ASP A 323 25.64 -14.08 16.70
C ASP A 323 25.27 -13.27 17.97
N VAL A 324 23.97 -13.04 18.16
CA VAL A 324 23.39 -12.39 19.34
C VAL A 324 23.27 -13.32 20.55
N THR A 325 23.74 -12.91 21.72
CA THR A 325 23.54 -13.67 22.98
C THR A 325 23.17 -12.71 24.09
N GLU A 326 22.57 -13.22 25.17
CA GLU A 326 22.21 -12.41 26.33
C GLU A 326 23.40 -11.59 26.85
N GLU A 327 24.57 -12.21 27.01
CA GLU A 327 25.80 -11.54 27.44
C GLU A 327 26.20 -10.40 26.50
N LYS A 328 26.21 -10.66 25.17
CA LYS A 328 26.60 -9.66 24.17
C LYS A 328 25.65 -8.47 24.18
N ILE A 329 24.35 -8.72 24.21
CA ILE A 329 23.34 -7.65 24.21
C ILE A 329 23.39 -6.84 25.50
N LEU A 330 23.49 -7.48 26.67
CA LEU A 330 23.66 -6.77 27.94
C LEU A 330 24.92 -5.91 27.96
N SER A 331 26.02 -6.37 27.35
CA SER A 331 27.26 -5.59 27.22
C SER A 331 27.15 -4.40 26.25
N LEU A 332 26.13 -4.40 25.37
CA LEU A 332 25.91 -3.36 24.37
C LEU A 332 25.11 -2.17 24.96
N ILE A 333 24.19 -2.41 25.90
CA ILE A 333 23.36 -1.39 26.58
C ILE A 333 24.15 -0.15 27.03
N PRO A 334 25.26 -0.26 27.82
CA PRO A 334 25.99 0.93 28.25
C PRO A 334 26.64 1.69 27.08
N LYS A 335 27.00 1.01 25.99
CA LYS A 335 27.59 1.63 24.79
C LYS A 335 26.53 2.40 23.99
N VAL A 336 25.33 1.81 23.85
CA VAL A 336 24.17 2.43 23.20
C VAL A 336 23.80 3.72 23.92
N LYS A 337 23.72 3.66 25.25
CA LYS A 337 23.48 4.85 26.08
C LYS A 337 24.60 5.89 25.94
N TYR A 338 25.86 5.46 25.91
CA TYR A 338 27.00 6.37 25.77
C TYR A 338 26.97 7.17 24.46
N VAL A 339 26.56 6.55 23.35
CA VAL A 339 26.44 7.25 22.05
C VAL A 339 25.15 8.07 21.91
N GLY A 340 24.28 8.08 22.93
CA GLY A 340 23.03 8.84 22.95
C GLY A 340 21.88 8.21 22.16
N ALA A 341 21.99 6.93 21.80
CA ALA A 341 20.85 6.19 21.26
C ALA A 341 19.81 5.94 22.36
N GLU A 342 18.55 5.87 21.97
CA GLU A 342 17.39 5.84 22.87
C GLU A 342 16.63 4.50 22.83
N LEU A 343 16.86 3.70 21.78
CA LEU A 343 16.23 2.41 21.56
C LEU A 343 17.28 1.38 21.14
N LEU A 344 17.30 0.23 21.82
CA LEU A 344 18.07 -0.95 21.42
C LEU A 344 17.16 -2.02 20.84
N VAL A 345 17.44 -2.45 19.61
CA VAL A 345 16.72 -3.51 18.90
C VAL A 345 17.61 -4.75 18.77
N ILE A 346 17.13 -5.90 19.27
CA ILE A 346 17.67 -7.20 18.88
C ILE A 346 17.07 -7.58 17.52
N ASP A 347 17.91 -7.66 16.50
CA ASP A 347 17.55 -8.12 15.16
C ASP A 347 17.54 -9.66 15.07
N ASP A 348 17.55 -10.24 13.86
CA ASP A 348 17.47 -11.70 13.65
C ASP A 348 18.55 -12.48 14.43
N GLY A 349 18.19 -13.70 14.88
CA GLY A 349 19.09 -14.61 15.59
C GLY A 349 18.70 -14.96 17.02
N TRP A 350 17.62 -14.40 17.56
CA TRP A 350 17.20 -14.65 18.95
C TRP A 350 16.39 -15.94 19.15
N MET A 351 15.91 -16.56 18.07
CA MET A 351 15.13 -17.80 18.08
C MET A 351 16.02 -19.06 18.06
N PRO A 352 15.52 -20.23 18.51
CA PRO A 352 16.25 -21.48 18.51
C PRO A 352 16.87 -21.82 17.16
N LYS A 353 18.14 -22.27 17.17
CA LYS A 353 18.90 -22.67 15.99
C LYS A 353 19.08 -21.57 14.92
N ARG A 354 18.63 -20.34 15.18
CA ARG A 354 18.73 -19.18 14.27
C ARG A 354 20.15 -18.60 14.26
N ILE A 355 21.13 -19.43 13.94
CA ILE A 355 22.55 -19.05 13.79
C ILE A 355 22.92 -18.73 12.34
N ASN A 356 21.97 -18.95 11.41
CA ASN A 356 22.01 -18.59 10.00
C ASN A 356 20.56 -18.62 9.46
N SER A 357 20.38 -18.29 8.17
CA SER A 357 19.04 -18.21 7.55
C SER A 357 18.36 -19.57 7.25
N LYS A 358 18.97 -20.71 7.57
CA LYS A 358 18.46 -22.04 7.19
C LYS A 358 17.47 -22.66 8.18
N ALA A 359 17.35 -22.13 9.39
CA ALA A 359 16.52 -22.69 10.45
C ALA A 359 15.91 -21.60 11.33
N GLY A 360 14.93 -21.97 12.15
CA GLY A 360 14.37 -21.15 13.24
C GLY A 360 13.17 -20.27 12.88
N LEU A 361 12.93 -19.90 11.62
CA LEU A 361 11.68 -19.19 11.26
C LEU A 361 10.46 -20.07 11.51
N GLY A 362 9.45 -19.50 12.14
CA GLY A 362 8.24 -20.19 12.60
C GLY A 362 8.28 -20.56 14.09
N ASP A 363 9.48 -20.68 14.68
CA ASP A 363 9.67 -21.01 16.09
C ASP A 363 9.87 -19.72 16.90
N TRP A 364 8.81 -18.92 17.02
CA TRP A 364 8.81 -17.55 17.58
C TRP A 364 8.88 -17.50 19.11
N PHE A 365 9.84 -18.20 19.70
CA PHE A 365 10.16 -18.16 21.12
C PHE A 365 11.67 -18.00 21.31
N VAL A 366 12.09 -17.58 22.50
CA VAL A 366 13.51 -17.25 22.76
C VAL A 366 14.36 -18.53 22.83
N ASP A 367 15.55 -18.50 22.25
CA ASP A 367 16.54 -19.58 22.37
C ASP A 367 17.06 -19.66 23.82
N PRO A 368 16.76 -20.73 24.58
CA PRO A 368 17.16 -20.86 25.98
C PRO A 368 18.67 -21.07 26.17
N ASP A 369 19.39 -21.55 25.16
CA ASP A 369 20.85 -21.75 25.26
C ASP A 369 21.58 -20.41 25.10
N ARG A 370 21.02 -19.50 24.28
CA ARG A 370 21.61 -18.18 24.00
C ARG A 370 21.11 -17.08 24.93
N PHE A 371 19.90 -17.26 25.46
CA PHE A 371 19.22 -16.37 26.39
C PHE A 371 18.65 -17.16 27.57
N PRO A 372 19.52 -17.69 28.45
CA PRO A 372 19.12 -18.57 29.55
C PRO A 372 18.17 -17.93 30.55
N ARG A 373 18.12 -16.59 30.62
CA ARG A 373 17.16 -15.85 31.47
C ARG A 373 16.02 -15.21 30.65
N GLY A 374 15.92 -15.54 29.37
CA GLY A 374 14.93 -15.00 28.43
C GLY A 374 15.17 -13.54 28.05
N LEU A 375 14.26 -12.96 27.28
CA LEU A 375 14.36 -11.56 26.83
C LEU A 375 14.01 -10.53 27.92
N GLY A 376 13.25 -10.94 28.95
CA GLY A 376 12.81 -10.05 30.03
C GLY A 376 13.96 -9.37 30.76
N VAL A 377 15.06 -10.08 31.03
CA VAL A 377 16.24 -9.50 31.71
C VAL A 377 16.92 -8.40 30.87
N ILE A 378 16.84 -8.49 29.54
CA ILE A 378 17.40 -7.49 28.63
C ILE A 378 16.47 -6.29 28.57
N SER A 379 15.17 -6.52 28.46
CA SER A 379 14.13 -5.49 28.55
C SER A 379 14.28 -4.68 29.84
N ASP A 380 14.38 -5.34 31.00
CA ASP A 380 14.63 -4.72 32.32
C ASP A 380 15.90 -3.86 32.29
N ALA A 381 17.01 -4.41 31.82
CA ALA A 381 18.28 -3.68 31.77
C ALA A 381 18.24 -2.46 30.83
N CYS A 382 17.51 -2.54 29.71
CA CYS A 382 17.28 -1.39 28.82
C CYS A 382 16.48 -0.32 29.55
N HIS A 383 15.34 -0.67 30.15
CA HIS A 383 14.47 0.28 30.86
C HIS A 383 15.16 0.92 32.06
N ASP A 384 15.92 0.16 32.86
CA ASP A 384 16.73 0.67 33.98
C ASP A 384 17.82 1.65 33.49
N ALA A 385 18.34 1.43 32.29
CA ALA A 385 19.26 2.35 31.64
C ALA A 385 18.57 3.56 31.00
N GLY A 386 17.24 3.61 30.97
CA GLY A 386 16.45 4.66 30.32
C GLY A 386 16.37 4.50 28.79
N LEU A 387 16.60 3.30 28.27
CA LEU A 387 16.45 2.94 26.86
C LEU A 387 15.11 2.23 26.64
N LEU A 388 14.54 2.40 25.46
CA LEU A 388 13.50 1.55 24.92
C LEU A 388 14.09 0.22 24.45
N PHE A 389 13.26 -0.83 24.44
CA PHE A 389 13.64 -2.16 23.97
C PHE A 389 12.77 -2.61 22.80
N GLY A 390 13.41 -3.15 21.76
CA GLY A 390 12.71 -3.66 20.60
C GLY A 390 13.25 -4.97 20.05
N LEU A 391 12.45 -5.61 19.20
CA LEU A 391 12.74 -6.93 18.66
C LEU A 391 12.35 -7.03 17.18
N TRP A 392 13.10 -7.82 16.42
CA TRP A 392 12.78 -8.19 15.05
C TRP A 392 11.98 -9.50 14.97
N VAL A 393 11.03 -9.56 14.04
CA VAL A 393 10.24 -10.74 13.70
C VAL A 393 10.01 -10.83 12.19
N GLU A 394 9.69 -12.01 11.67
CA GLU A 394 9.31 -12.23 10.27
C GLU A 394 8.08 -13.15 10.19
N PRO A 395 6.90 -12.70 10.68
CA PRO A 395 5.75 -13.56 10.99
C PRO A 395 5.21 -14.39 9.83
N GLU A 396 5.47 -13.94 8.61
CA GLU A 396 4.97 -14.50 7.36
C GLU A 396 5.77 -15.73 6.88
N MET A 397 6.89 -16.06 7.54
CA MET A 397 7.88 -17.00 7.02
C MET A 397 8.15 -18.16 7.96
N ILE A 398 8.61 -19.26 7.37
CA ILE A 398 8.89 -20.51 8.09
C ILE A 398 10.03 -21.27 7.42
N ASN A 399 10.98 -21.80 8.19
CA ASN A 399 12.02 -22.67 7.65
C ASN A 399 11.55 -24.14 7.64
N PRO A 400 11.96 -24.96 6.64
CA PRO A 400 11.72 -26.40 6.71
C PRO A 400 12.32 -27.07 7.96
N ASP A 401 13.44 -26.54 8.46
CA ASP A 401 13.99 -26.93 9.76
C ASP A 401 13.47 -26.01 10.89
N SER A 402 12.19 -26.15 11.21
CA SER A 402 11.53 -25.58 12.38
C SER A 402 10.53 -26.57 12.97
N ASP A 403 10.22 -26.45 14.26
CA ASP A 403 9.22 -27.29 14.91
C ASP A 403 7.83 -27.00 14.37
N LEU A 404 7.52 -25.74 14.09
CA LEU A 404 6.26 -25.36 13.43
C LEU A 404 6.08 -26.09 12.10
N TYR A 405 7.11 -26.16 11.26
CA TYR A 405 6.99 -26.80 9.95
C TYR A 405 6.81 -28.31 10.07
N ARG A 406 7.48 -28.94 11.04
CA ARG A 406 7.32 -30.36 11.33
C ARG A 406 5.90 -30.69 11.81
N ALA A 407 5.30 -29.80 12.60
CA ALA A 407 3.94 -29.95 13.11
C ALA A 407 2.87 -29.64 12.05
N HIS A 408 3.10 -28.60 11.24
CA HIS A 408 2.15 -28.06 10.29
C HIS A 408 2.77 -27.87 8.90
N PRO A 409 3.19 -28.96 8.22
CA PRO A 409 3.77 -28.85 6.89
C PRO A 409 2.76 -28.30 5.87
N ASP A 410 1.45 -28.41 6.12
CA ASP A 410 0.37 -27.90 5.26
C ASP A 410 0.13 -26.39 5.38
N TRP A 411 0.75 -25.71 6.35
CA TRP A 411 0.58 -24.27 6.57
C TRP A 411 1.35 -23.39 5.60
N VAL A 412 2.13 -23.96 4.68
CA VAL A 412 2.90 -23.18 3.70
C VAL A 412 2.21 -23.13 2.35
N LEU A 413 2.30 -21.98 1.69
CA LEU A 413 1.92 -21.84 0.29
C LEU A 413 2.68 -22.86 -0.55
N SER A 414 1.94 -23.76 -1.18
CA SER A 414 2.50 -24.83 -2.01
C SER A 414 1.49 -25.39 -3.02
N GLU A 415 2.02 -25.99 -4.08
CA GLU A 415 1.24 -26.77 -5.05
C GLU A 415 1.45 -28.28 -4.76
N PRO A 416 0.39 -29.13 -4.69
CA PRO A 416 0.46 -30.54 -4.30
C PRO A 416 1.41 -31.40 -5.13
N ASN A 417 1.60 -31.03 -6.40
CA ASN A 417 2.36 -31.82 -7.36
C ASN A 417 3.74 -31.21 -7.67
N ARG A 418 4.21 -30.26 -6.85
CA ARG A 418 5.51 -29.62 -7.00
C ARG A 418 6.30 -29.64 -5.72
N GLU A 419 7.62 -29.73 -5.85
CA GLU A 419 8.51 -29.42 -4.75
C GLU A 419 8.38 -27.94 -4.38
N ARG A 420 8.56 -27.65 -3.09
CA ARG A 420 8.46 -26.28 -2.57
C ARG A 420 9.70 -25.48 -2.97
N THR A 421 9.51 -24.34 -3.63
CA THR A 421 10.63 -23.45 -3.95
C THR A 421 11.09 -22.70 -2.71
N LEU A 422 12.31 -22.98 -2.27
CA LEU A 422 12.97 -22.22 -1.22
C LEU A 422 13.68 -20.99 -1.80
N PHE A 423 13.50 -19.85 -1.16
CA PHE A 423 14.29 -18.64 -1.35
C PHE A 423 14.78 -18.21 0.02
N ARG A 424 16.06 -17.85 0.15
CA ARG A 424 16.70 -17.61 1.46
C ARG A 424 16.52 -18.79 2.45
N ASN A 425 16.32 -20.01 1.93
CA ASN A 425 16.04 -21.25 2.68
C ASN A 425 14.73 -21.28 3.48
N GLN A 426 13.77 -20.38 3.20
CA GLN A 426 12.49 -20.31 3.89
C GLN A 426 11.31 -20.53 2.94
N CYS A 427 10.17 -20.93 3.49
CA CYS A 427 8.84 -20.97 2.87
C CYS A 427 8.00 -19.79 3.37
N ILE A 428 6.83 -19.59 2.76
CA ILE A 428 5.85 -18.57 3.14
C ILE A 428 4.65 -19.27 3.77
N LEU A 429 4.22 -18.81 4.94
CA LEU A 429 2.99 -19.26 5.58
C LEU A 429 1.78 -18.81 4.77
N ASP A 430 0.77 -19.65 4.65
CA ASP A 430 -0.47 -19.32 3.94
C ASP A 430 -1.37 -18.42 4.79
N MET A 431 -1.01 -17.14 4.88
CA MET A 431 -1.78 -16.14 5.62
C MET A 431 -3.17 -15.88 5.03
N SER A 432 -3.54 -16.49 3.89
CA SER A 432 -4.92 -16.44 3.40
C SER A 432 -5.89 -17.24 4.28
N ARG A 433 -5.36 -18.20 5.07
CA ARG A 433 -6.09 -19.03 6.02
C ARG A 433 -6.22 -18.31 7.36
N ASP A 434 -7.45 -18.06 7.78
CA ASP A 434 -7.73 -17.26 8.98
C ASP A 434 -7.13 -17.88 10.25
N GLU A 435 -7.06 -19.21 10.36
CA GLU A 435 -6.47 -19.90 11.51
C GLU A 435 -4.94 -19.69 11.64
N ILE A 436 -4.25 -19.48 10.53
CA ILE A 436 -2.80 -19.19 10.52
C ILE A 436 -2.58 -17.73 10.91
N THR A 437 -3.43 -16.82 10.41
CA THR A 437 -3.44 -15.41 10.82
C THR A 437 -3.73 -15.25 12.32
N ASP A 438 -4.69 -15.99 12.86
CA ASP A 438 -5.05 -15.94 14.28
C ASP A 438 -3.96 -16.54 15.18
N TRP A 439 -3.30 -17.61 14.71
CA TRP A 439 -2.09 -18.12 15.34
C TRP A 439 -0.99 -17.04 15.38
N ALA A 440 -0.78 -16.31 14.27
CA ALA A 440 0.24 -15.27 14.18
C ALA A 440 -0.01 -14.13 15.18
N ILE A 441 -1.26 -13.66 15.25
CA ILE A 441 -1.72 -12.68 16.24
C ILE A 441 -1.43 -13.17 17.66
N SER A 442 -1.75 -14.43 17.96
CA SER A 442 -1.65 -14.97 19.32
C SER A 442 -0.21 -14.99 19.84
N TRP A 443 0.75 -15.46 19.03
CA TRP A 443 2.15 -15.48 19.50
C TRP A 443 2.78 -14.09 19.49
N LEU A 444 2.37 -13.18 18.58
CA LEU A 444 2.81 -11.79 18.60
C LEU A 444 2.37 -11.10 19.90
N ASP A 445 1.11 -11.29 20.31
CA ASP A 445 0.60 -10.78 21.58
C ASP A 445 1.43 -11.29 22.76
N GLU A 446 1.69 -12.59 22.82
CA GLU A 446 2.49 -13.21 23.89
C GLU A 446 3.91 -12.66 23.91
N LEU A 447 4.55 -12.54 22.74
CA LEU A 447 5.91 -12.01 22.61
C LEU A 447 6.00 -10.55 23.07
N ILE A 448 5.09 -9.69 22.61
CA ILE A 448 5.06 -8.26 22.95
C ILE A 448 4.88 -8.08 24.46
N ILE A 449 3.96 -8.85 25.07
CA ILE A 449 3.67 -8.76 26.52
C ILE A 449 4.83 -9.32 27.34
N SER A 450 5.31 -10.52 27.02
CA SER A 450 6.33 -11.22 27.82
C SER A 450 7.69 -10.54 27.77
N ALA A 451 8.07 -9.98 26.61
CA ALA A 451 9.32 -9.22 26.45
C ALA A 451 9.16 -7.72 26.78
N ARG A 452 7.93 -7.25 27.02
CA ARG A 452 7.58 -5.83 27.26
C ARG A 452 8.19 -4.92 26.20
N LEU A 453 7.86 -5.19 24.94
CA LEU A 453 8.44 -4.48 23.80
C LEU A 453 7.90 -3.04 23.73
N ASP A 454 8.80 -2.10 23.46
CA ASP A 454 8.46 -0.73 23.06
C ASP A 454 8.49 -0.55 21.54
N TYR A 455 9.14 -1.48 20.84
CA TYR A 455 9.30 -1.44 19.39
C TYR A 455 9.31 -2.85 18.78
N LEU A 456 8.65 -3.03 17.64
CA LEU A 456 8.66 -4.27 16.87
C LEU A 456 9.02 -3.98 15.41
N LYS A 457 10.08 -4.60 14.91
CA LYS A 457 10.44 -4.59 13.48
C LYS A 457 9.90 -5.84 12.81
N TRP A 458 8.90 -5.68 11.96
CA TRP A 458 8.32 -6.75 11.17
C TRP A 458 9.00 -6.80 9.81
N ASP A 459 9.61 -7.93 9.49
CA ASP A 459 10.27 -8.17 8.21
C ASP A 459 9.51 -9.18 7.32
N MET A 460 9.90 -9.23 6.04
CA MET A 460 9.37 -10.13 5.03
C MET A 460 10.39 -10.26 3.89
N ASN A 461 11.17 -11.35 3.87
CA ASN A 461 12.37 -11.45 3.02
C ASN A 461 12.18 -12.21 1.69
N ARG A 462 10.94 -12.48 1.25
CA ARG A 462 10.72 -13.10 -0.07
C ARG A 462 9.31 -12.89 -0.65
N PRO A 463 9.17 -12.64 -1.96
CA PRO A 463 7.88 -12.76 -2.62
C PRO A 463 7.45 -14.23 -2.76
N VAL A 464 6.16 -14.45 -3.02
CA VAL A 464 5.62 -15.76 -3.38
C VAL A 464 6.06 -16.18 -4.78
N SER A 465 6.32 -17.48 -4.93
CA SER A 465 6.60 -18.13 -6.21
C SER A 465 5.46 -19.05 -6.65
N GLU A 466 4.84 -19.78 -5.72
CA GLU A 466 3.72 -20.68 -5.95
C GLU A 466 2.45 -20.16 -5.27
N ILE A 467 1.37 -20.01 -6.04
CA ILE A 467 0.07 -19.64 -5.48
C ILE A 467 -0.44 -20.87 -4.73
N GLY A 468 -0.53 -20.75 -3.40
CA GLY A 468 -1.03 -21.81 -2.55
C GLY A 468 -2.44 -22.25 -2.95
N LEU A 469 -2.73 -23.54 -2.80
CA LEU A 469 -3.97 -24.12 -3.30
C LEU A 469 -5.19 -23.98 -2.36
N TYR A 470 -5.17 -23.15 -1.31
CA TYR A 470 -6.31 -23.10 -0.39
C TYR A 470 -7.60 -22.67 -1.10
N TYR A 471 -7.59 -21.55 -1.82
CA TYR A 471 -8.71 -21.16 -2.70
C TYR A 471 -8.62 -21.78 -4.10
N ARG A 472 -7.50 -22.45 -4.43
CA ARG A 472 -7.16 -22.98 -5.78
C ARG A 472 -7.19 -21.93 -6.90
N ASP A 473 -7.26 -20.66 -6.56
CA ASP A 473 -7.27 -19.52 -7.47
C ASP A 473 -6.35 -18.40 -6.94
N ARG A 474 -6.26 -17.34 -7.73
CA ARG A 474 -5.39 -16.19 -7.42
C ARG A 474 -5.96 -15.26 -6.35
N ALA A 475 -7.22 -15.42 -5.94
CA ALA A 475 -7.80 -14.65 -4.84
C ALA A 475 -7.09 -14.90 -3.51
N THR A 476 -6.42 -16.06 -3.37
CA THR A 476 -5.48 -16.36 -2.28
C THR A 476 -4.54 -15.19 -1.98
N CYS A 477 -4.00 -14.52 -3.01
CA CYS A 477 -3.07 -13.40 -2.84
C CYS A 477 -3.74 -12.15 -2.26
N VAL A 478 -4.98 -11.87 -2.67
CA VAL A 478 -5.75 -10.74 -2.15
C VAL A 478 -6.14 -11.00 -0.69
N LYS A 479 -6.62 -12.21 -0.38
CA LYS A 479 -6.99 -12.61 0.98
C LYS A 479 -5.77 -12.65 1.90
N TYR A 480 -4.62 -13.12 1.42
CA TYR A 480 -3.34 -13.06 2.14
C TYR A 480 -3.04 -11.63 2.59
N ILE A 481 -3.09 -10.65 1.68
CA ILE A 481 -2.77 -9.27 2.02
C ILE A 481 -3.80 -8.69 2.99
N LYS A 482 -5.10 -8.93 2.78
CA LYS A 482 -6.14 -8.50 3.73
C LYS A 482 -5.91 -9.05 5.13
N ASN A 483 -5.53 -10.32 5.24
CA ASN A 483 -5.22 -10.93 6.53
C ASN A 483 -3.91 -10.40 7.14
N VAL A 484 -2.87 -10.13 6.35
CA VAL A 484 -1.68 -9.43 6.84
C VAL A 484 -2.06 -8.05 7.40
N MET A 485 -2.87 -7.27 6.68
CA MET A 485 -3.37 -5.97 7.18
C MET A 485 -4.14 -6.13 8.50
N ARG A 486 -4.96 -7.18 8.63
CA ARG A 486 -5.68 -7.49 9.89
C ARG A 486 -4.73 -7.67 11.09
N ILE A 487 -3.57 -8.28 10.89
CA ILE A 487 -2.58 -8.42 11.97
C ILE A 487 -2.02 -7.04 12.36
N TRP A 488 -1.66 -6.21 11.38
CA TRP A 488 -1.15 -4.86 11.62
C TRP A 488 -2.18 -3.95 12.30
N GLU A 489 -3.44 -4.03 11.89
CA GLU A 489 -4.58 -3.34 12.52
C GLU A 489 -4.72 -3.77 13.98
N HIS A 490 -4.75 -5.09 14.24
CA HIS A 490 -4.78 -5.63 15.60
C HIS A 490 -3.63 -5.11 16.47
N LEU A 491 -2.40 -5.07 15.94
CA LEU A 491 -1.24 -4.57 16.69
C LEU A 491 -1.39 -3.08 17.05
N ASN A 492 -1.86 -2.24 16.12
CA ASN A 492 -2.09 -0.82 16.39
C ASN A 492 -3.24 -0.59 17.38
N GLU A 493 -4.31 -1.40 17.32
CA GLU A 493 -5.45 -1.30 18.22
C GLU A 493 -5.11 -1.80 19.64
N ARG A 494 -4.43 -2.93 19.75
CA ARG A 494 -4.13 -3.56 21.03
C ARG A 494 -2.92 -2.95 21.74
N PHE A 495 -1.93 -2.51 20.97
CA PHE A 495 -0.70 -1.92 21.47
C PHE A 495 -0.45 -0.53 20.86
N PRO A 496 -1.33 0.45 21.09
CA PRO A 496 -1.27 1.75 20.42
C PRO A 496 0.01 2.54 20.71
N ASP A 497 0.69 2.27 21.83
CA ASP A 497 1.97 2.90 22.17
C ASP A 497 3.21 2.12 21.66
N LEU A 498 3.04 0.91 21.11
CA LEU A 498 4.14 0.15 20.51
C LEU A 498 4.56 0.83 19.20
N LEU A 499 5.87 1.05 19.04
CA LEU A 499 6.43 1.54 17.78
C LEU A 499 6.57 0.38 16.79
N LEU A 500 5.94 0.49 15.63
CA LEU A 500 6.00 -0.55 14.61
C LEU A 500 6.85 -0.12 13.41
N GLU A 501 7.83 -0.94 13.04
CA GLU A 501 8.61 -0.74 11.81
C GLU A 501 8.28 -1.82 10.77
N ASN A 502 7.81 -1.39 9.60
CA ASN A 502 7.62 -2.25 8.44
C ASN A 502 8.95 -2.43 7.70
N CYS A 503 9.29 -3.68 7.40
CA CYS A 503 10.44 -4.08 6.62
C CYS A 503 10.01 -5.23 5.69
N ALA A 504 10.52 -5.24 4.47
CA ALA A 504 10.33 -6.35 3.55
C ALA A 504 11.58 -6.46 2.67
N ALA A 505 12.65 -7.05 3.23
CA ALA A 505 13.99 -7.00 2.67
C ALA A 505 14.38 -5.56 2.28
N GLY A 506 14.30 -4.66 3.26
CA GLY A 506 14.30 -3.22 3.03
C GLY A 506 12.92 -2.73 2.57
N GLY A 507 12.88 -1.96 1.48
CA GLY A 507 11.70 -1.24 1.01
C GLY A 507 10.73 -2.05 0.15
N GLY A 508 10.69 -3.38 0.26
CA GLY A 508 9.88 -4.25 -0.60
C GLY A 508 8.36 -4.13 -0.40
N ARG A 509 7.91 -3.49 0.68
CA ARG A 509 6.48 -3.22 0.97
C ARG A 509 6.31 -1.80 1.54
N ALA A 510 7.04 -0.87 0.97
CA ALA A 510 7.05 0.51 1.41
C ALA A 510 6.09 1.32 0.52
N ASP A 511 4.82 1.28 0.91
CA ASP A 511 3.66 1.76 0.15
C ASP A 511 2.59 2.39 1.07
N PHE A 512 1.59 3.04 0.47
CA PHE A 512 0.50 3.70 1.19
C PHE A 512 -0.47 2.73 1.89
N GLY A 513 -0.38 1.43 1.63
CA GLY A 513 -1.05 0.42 2.46
C GLY A 513 -0.39 0.30 3.84
N MET A 514 0.93 0.42 3.93
CA MET A 514 1.68 0.34 5.20
C MET A 514 1.76 1.65 5.98
N VAL A 515 1.60 2.82 5.33
CA VAL A 515 1.64 4.14 6.00
C VAL A 515 0.69 4.26 7.21
N PRO A 516 -0.59 3.83 7.15
CA PRO A 516 -1.47 3.88 8.33
C PRO A 516 -1.14 2.86 9.42
N MET A 517 -0.24 1.93 9.14
CA MET A 517 0.07 0.80 10.03
C MET A 517 1.43 0.91 10.72
N ALA A 518 2.38 1.61 10.11
CA ALA A 518 3.77 1.63 10.55
C ALA A 518 4.20 3.03 10.99
N ASP A 519 4.85 3.11 12.14
CA ASP A 519 5.47 4.35 12.63
C ASP A 519 6.81 4.64 11.93
N ARG A 520 7.37 3.63 11.27
CA ARG A 520 8.61 3.68 10.50
C ARG A 520 8.62 2.60 9.42
N ILE A 521 9.35 2.83 8.33
CA ILE A 521 9.50 1.88 7.23
C ILE A 521 10.98 1.75 6.90
N ASN A 522 11.53 0.54 6.95
CA ASN A 522 12.89 0.29 6.45
C ASN A 522 12.93 0.54 4.94
N ARG A 523 13.50 1.67 4.53
CA ARG A 523 13.48 2.12 3.12
C ARG A 523 14.36 1.27 2.21
N SER A 524 15.40 0.63 2.75
CA SER A 524 16.36 -0.19 2.01
C SER A 524 17.33 -0.90 2.95
N ASP A 525 17.74 -2.12 2.60
CA ASP A 525 18.90 -2.77 3.21
C ASP A 525 20.23 -2.14 2.75
N ASN A 526 20.20 -1.30 1.71
CA ASN A 526 21.38 -0.57 1.26
C ASN A 526 21.65 0.62 2.17
N ALA A 527 22.61 0.40 3.08
CA ALA A 527 23.10 1.39 4.04
C ALA A 527 24.33 2.16 3.55
N ASP A 528 24.69 2.07 2.26
CA ASP A 528 25.80 2.84 1.70
C ASP A 528 25.46 4.34 1.71
N PRO A 529 26.31 5.20 2.31
CA PRO A 529 25.97 6.61 2.54
C PRO A 529 25.75 7.42 1.26
N VAL A 530 26.35 7.02 0.13
CA VAL A 530 26.15 7.72 -1.15
C VAL A 530 24.87 7.26 -1.84
N ASP A 531 24.61 5.96 -1.86
CA ASP A 531 23.37 5.44 -2.46
C ASP A 531 22.14 5.88 -1.64
N VAL A 532 22.28 5.93 -0.30
CA VAL A 532 21.24 6.38 0.61
C VAL A 532 20.73 7.78 0.28
N MET A 533 21.57 8.71 -0.22
CA MET A 533 21.09 10.05 -0.60
C MET A 533 19.98 9.97 -1.67
N LYS A 534 20.17 9.16 -2.72
CA LYS A 534 19.19 8.98 -3.79
C LYS A 534 17.96 8.19 -3.33
N LEU A 535 18.20 7.13 -2.54
CA LEU A 535 17.12 6.33 -1.94
C LEU A 535 16.23 7.22 -1.06
N HIS A 536 16.85 8.09 -0.26
CA HIS A 536 16.16 8.99 0.65
C HIS A 536 15.42 10.10 -0.11
N GLU A 537 16.03 10.70 -1.13
CA GLU A 537 15.36 11.68 -2.00
C GLU A 537 14.08 11.10 -2.64
N GLY A 538 14.18 9.90 -3.25
CA GLY A 538 13.03 9.24 -3.86
C GLY A 538 11.96 8.82 -2.85
N PHE A 539 12.36 8.26 -1.70
CA PHE A 539 11.44 7.89 -0.62
C PHE A 539 10.70 9.12 -0.07
N THR A 540 11.43 10.21 0.19
CA THR A 540 10.87 11.42 0.79
C THR A 540 9.98 12.21 -0.16
N THR A 541 10.05 12.02 -1.47
CA THR A 541 9.01 12.59 -2.36
C THR A 541 7.59 12.14 -2.00
N LEU A 542 7.44 10.95 -1.41
CA LEU A 542 6.14 10.33 -1.14
C LEU A 542 5.83 10.22 0.34
N PHE A 543 6.82 9.92 1.15
CA PHE A 543 6.67 9.60 2.57
C PHE A 543 7.33 10.65 3.44
N VAL A 544 6.73 10.99 4.57
CA VAL A 544 7.35 11.94 5.51
C VAL A 544 8.74 11.44 5.92
N PRO A 545 9.76 12.30 6.03
CA PRO A 545 11.14 11.88 6.33
C PRO A 545 11.27 11.05 7.61
N LYS A 546 10.38 11.26 8.59
CA LYS A 546 10.32 10.48 9.81
C LYS A 546 10.10 8.98 9.58
N LEU A 547 9.34 8.60 8.56
CA LEU A 547 9.11 7.19 8.22
C LEU A 547 10.38 6.52 7.68
N ALA A 548 11.41 7.27 7.29
CA ALA A 548 12.61 6.71 6.68
C ALA A 548 13.46 5.91 7.70
N GLY A 549 13.14 4.63 7.83
CA GLY A 549 13.94 3.63 8.51
C GLY A 549 14.98 2.97 7.61
N GLY A 550 15.73 2.03 8.16
CA GLY A 550 16.92 1.45 7.52
C GLY A 550 18.21 2.11 7.99
N ALA A 551 19.27 1.31 8.07
CA ALA A 551 20.51 1.70 8.71
C ALA A 551 21.27 2.78 7.93
N GLY A 552 21.76 3.79 8.63
CA GLY A 552 22.98 4.51 8.23
C GLY A 552 24.15 3.78 8.86
N ASN A 553 25.08 3.27 8.05
CA ASN A 553 26.27 2.61 8.57
C ASN A 553 27.44 3.60 8.63
N VAL A 554 28.05 3.70 9.81
CA VAL A 554 29.29 4.46 10.05
C VAL A 554 30.55 3.66 9.65
N ALA A 555 30.41 2.35 9.44
CA ALA A 555 31.46 1.45 8.96
C ALA A 555 31.33 1.21 7.44
N PRO A 556 32.37 0.67 6.76
CA PRO A 556 32.25 0.24 5.36
C PRO A 556 31.00 -0.60 5.18
N SER A 557 30.18 -0.25 4.19
CA SER A 557 28.90 -0.94 3.98
C SER A 557 29.15 -2.45 3.89
N PRO A 558 28.51 -3.27 4.74
CA PRO A 558 28.58 -4.71 4.63
C PRO A 558 27.88 -5.21 3.35
N TYR A 559 27.15 -4.34 2.64
CA TYR A 559 26.45 -4.61 1.40
C TYR A 559 27.25 -4.15 0.17
N ARG A 560 27.63 -5.11 -0.70
CA ARG A 560 28.08 -5.04 -2.12
C ARG A 560 28.95 -3.87 -2.63
N ARG A 561 29.41 -2.92 -1.81
CA ARG A 561 30.27 -1.80 -2.21
C ARG A 561 31.21 -1.41 -1.08
N SER A 562 32.50 -1.59 -1.32
CA SER A 562 33.62 -1.26 -0.44
C SER A 562 33.88 0.24 -0.29
N ARG A 563 32.86 1.10 -0.44
CA ARG A 563 33.03 2.54 -0.35
C ARG A 563 33.19 2.95 1.10
N CYS A 564 34.29 3.65 1.38
CA CYS A 564 34.48 4.37 2.64
C CYS A 564 33.96 5.80 2.44
N ALA A 565 33.15 6.27 3.38
CA ALA A 565 32.77 7.68 3.48
C ALA A 565 33.39 8.25 4.77
N PRO A 566 33.70 9.57 4.81
CA PRO A 566 34.10 10.25 6.03
C PRO A 566 33.01 10.13 7.10
N LEU A 567 33.43 10.01 8.36
CA LEU A 567 32.55 10.11 9.52
C LEU A 567 32.47 11.55 10.04
N ASP A 568 33.43 12.39 9.64
CA ASP A 568 33.64 13.77 10.09
C ASP A 568 33.19 14.83 9.08
#